data_AF-A0A7X3KYK8-F1
#
_entry.id   AF-A0A7X3KYK8-F1
#
_cell.length_a   1.000
_cell.length_b   1.000
_cell.length_c   1.000
_cell.angle_alpha   90.00
_cell.angle_beta   90.00
_cell.angle_gamma   90.00
#
_symmetry.space_group_name_H-M   'P 1'
#
loop_
_entity.id
_entity.type
_entity.pdbx_description
1 polymer ?
#
loop_
_entity_poly.entity_id
_entity_poly.type
_entity_poly.pdbx_seq_one_letter_code
_entity_poly.pdbx_strand_id
1 'polypeptide(L)'
;MSAGLSTPSSSLALAHDIAAAFRKELTGTVQTLNLQIIELRNLAPDLARSITGDTTSPQLQQAIDCVRSTDALIAVTPVFKASYSGLFKMFFDVLRPQDIHEMPVIIAANAGSQRHALVLEYAVRPLFTYLKA
;
A
#
# COMPACT_ATOMS: atom_id res chain seq x y z
N MET A 1 0.40 -4.55 -0.16
CA MET A 1 0.13 -3.75 1.06
C MET A 1 -1.36 -3.48 1.20
N SER A 2 -1.89 -3.61 2.41
CA SER A 2 -3.30 -3.31 2.73
C SER A 2 -3.42 -2.36 3.93
N ALA A 3 -4.23 -1.31 3.78
CA ALA A 3 -4.54 -0.34 4.83
C ALA A 3 -5.93 -0.53 5.47
N GLY A 4 -6.53 -1.72 5.33
CA GLY A 4 -7.81 -2.05 5.97
C GLY A 4 -7.68 -2.17 7.49
N LEU A 5 -8.72 -1.74 8.22
CA LEU A 5 -8.70 -1.68 9.69
C LEU A 5 -9.54 -2.76 10.39
N SER A 6 -10.31 -3.56 9.65
CA SER A 6 -11.27 -4.54 10.19
C SER A 6 -10.76 -5.98 10.11
N THR A 7 -11.28 -6.87 10.95
CA THR A 7 -11.13 -8.33 10.82
C THR A 7 -12.51 -8.95 10.65
N PRO A 8 -12.86 -9.51 9.47
CA PRO A 8 -12.09 -9.57 8.23
C PRO A 8 -11.92 -8.20 7.53
N SER A 9 -10.93 -8.10 6.63
CA SER A 9 -10.60 -6.87 5.89
C SER A 9 -10.92 -7.00 4.40
N SER A 10 -11.85 -6.18 3.89
CA SER A 10 -12.17 -6.13 2.46
C SER A 10 -11.04 -5.53 1.61
N SER A 11 -10.23 -4.62 2.18
CA SER A 11 -9.02 -4.11 1.51
C SER A 11 -7.97 -5.21 1.35
N LEU A 12 -7.83 -6.09 2.34
CA LEU A 12 -6.92 -7.23 2.24
C LEU A 12 -7.42 -8.26 1.21
N ALA A 13 -8.72 -8.56 1.21
CA ALA A 13 -9.31 -9.43 0.19
C ALA A 13 -9.07 -8.90 -1.23
N LEU A 14 -9.30 -7.61 -1.46
CA LEU A 14 -9.01 -6.97 -2.76
C LEU A 14 -7.53 -7.05 -3.13
N ALA A 15 -6.60 -6.88 -2.18
CA ALA A 15 -5.18 -7.04 -2.44
C ALA A 15 -4.82 -8.48 -2.89
N HIS A 16 -5.44 -9.49 -2.26
CA HIS A 16 -5.28 -10.89 -2.67
C HIS A 16 -5.86 -11.16 -4.05
N ASP A 17 -7.03 -10.62 -4.37
CA ASP A 17 -7.67 -10.79 -5.68
C ASP A 17 -6.80 -10.21 -6.80
N ILE A 18 -6.24 -9.02 -6.59
CA ILE A 18 -5.31 -8.38 -7.53
C ILE A 18 -4.03 -9.22 -7.68
N ALA A 19 -3.44 -9.69 -6.57
CA ALA A 19 -2.24 -10.52 -6.62
C ALA A 19 -2.49 -11.86 -7.34
N ALA A 20 -3.66 -12.47 -7.13
CA ALA A 20 -4.06 -13.69 -7.81
C ALA A 20 -4.27 -13.48 -9.32
N ALA A 21 -4.89 -12.36 -9.72
CA ALA A 21 -5.04 -11.99 -11.13
C ALA A 21 -3.67 -11.73 -11.78
N PHE A 22 -2.80 -10.96 -11.13
CA PHE A 22 -1.46 -10.66 -11.61
C PHE A 22 -0.62 -11.93 -11.80
N ARG A 23 -0.69 -12.87 -10.84
CA ARG A 23 -0.01 -14.16 -10.95
C ARG A 23 -0.47 -14.96 -12.18
N LYS A 24 -1.75 -14.92 -12.52
CA LYS A 24 -2.29 -15.63 -13.71
C LYS A 24 -1.69 -15.05 -14.99
N GLU A 25 -1.60 -13.74 -15.10
CA GLU A 25 -1.01 -13.05 -16.27
C GLU A 25 0.49 -13.35 -16.44
N LEU A 26 1.20 -13.58 -15.34
CA LEU A 26 2.64 -13.88 -15.38
C LEU A 26 2.99 -15.34 -15.69
N THR A 27 1.98 -16.23 -15.80
CA THR A 27 2.16 -17.65 -16.10
C THR A 27 2.65 -17.84 -17.54
N GLY A 28 3.95 -17.64 -17.76
CA GLY A 28 4.60 -17.70 -19.08
C GLY A 28 5.88 -16.86 -19.19
N THR A 29 6.04 -15.85 -18.34
CA THR A 29 7.15 -14.87 -18.41
C THR A 29 8.06 -14.91 -17.18
N VAL A 30 7.50 -15.25 -16.00
CA VAL A 30 8.22 -15.22 -14.72
C VAL A 30 8.12 -16.59 -14.02
N GLN A 31 9.26 -17.18 -13.68
CA GLN A 31 9.32 -18.53 -13.10
C GLN A 31 9.04 -18.57 -11.59
N THR A 32 9.20 -17.45 -10.87
CA THR A 32 8.96 -17.40 -9.42
C THR A 32 8.45 -16.01 -9.03
N LEU A 33 7.36 -16.00 -8.28
CA LEU A 33 6.75 -14.78 -7.74
C LEU A 33 6.69 -14.89 -6.22
N ASN A 34 7.41 -14.00 -5.52
CA ASN A 34 7.42 -13.93 -4.08
C ASN A 34 6.41 -12.85 -3.61
N LEU A 35 5.32 -13.27 -2.97
CA LEU A 35 4.33 -12.35 -2.40
C LEU A 35 4.65 -12.05 -0.95
N GLN A 36 4.85 -10.75 -0.65
CA GLN A 36 4.94 -10.24 0.71
C GLN A 36 3.71 -9.38 1.03
N ILE A 37 3.08 -9.64 2.17
CA ILE A 37 1.86 -8.94 2.59
C ILE A 37 2.19 -8.08 3.79
N ILE A 38 1.99 -6.77 3.63
CA ILE A 38 2.10 -5.79 4.70
C ILE A 38 0.69 -5.29 5.04
N GLU A 39 0.21 -5.62 6.23
CA GLU A 39 -1.04 -5.09 6.80
C GLU A 39 -0.72 -3.90 7.72
N LEU A 40 -1.03 -2.68 7.28
CA LEU A 40 -0.62 -1.47 7.99
C LEU A 40 -1.24 -1.34 9.38
N ARG A 41 -2.40 -1.97 9.62
CA ARG A 41 -3.03 -1.97 10.94
C ARG A 41 -2.14 -2.55 12.04
N ASN A 42 -1.27 -3.49 11.69
CA ASN A 42 -0.33 -4.12 12.61
C ASN A 42 0.89 -3.21 12.90
N LEU A 43 1.03 -2.12 12.14
CA LEU A 43 2.09 -1.13 12.26
C LEU A 43 1.56 0.22 12.77
N ALA A 44 0.27 0.33 13.11
CA ALA A 44 -0.33 1.63 13.46
C ALA A 44 0.36 2.34 14.65
N PRO A 45 0.71 1.65 15.75
CA PRO A 45 1.47 2.28 16.84
C PRO A 45 2.88 2.70 16.42
N ASP A 46 3.55 1.89 15.60
CA ASP A 46 4.90 2.16 15.08
C ASP A 46 4.93 3.37 14.15
N LEU A 47 3.95 3.47 13.26
CA LEU A 47 3.76 4.59 12.34
C LEU A 47 3.48 5.89 13.11
N ALA A 48 2.61 5.83 14.12
CA ALA A 48 2.35 6.99 14.96
C ALA A 48 3.62 7.49 15.65
N ARG A 49 4.42 6.58 16.22
CA ARG A 49 5.70 6.92 16.87
C ARG A 49 6.74 7.46 15.89
N SER A 50 6.85 6.87 14.70
CA SER A 50 7.82 7.28 13.68
C SER A 50 7.50 8.65 13.06
N ILE A 51 6.24 9.09 13.07
CA ILE A 51 5.86 10.41 12.56
C ILE A 51 6.02 11.49 13.62
N THR A 52 5.78 11.18 14.90
CA THR A 52 5.86 12.15 15.99
C THR A 52 7.25 12.27 16.62
N GLY A 53 8.19 11.41 16.27
CA GLY A 53 9.59 11.48 16.71
C GLY A 53 10.53 10.68 15.82
N ASP A 54 11.83 10.72 16.12
CA ASP A 54 12.88 10.22 15.22
C ASP A 54 13.23 8.73 15.42
N THR A 55 12.27 7.90 15.87
CA THR A 55 12.53 6.47 16.12
C THR A 55 11.67 5.56 15.26
N THR A 56 12.30 4.86 14.34
CA THR A 56 11.69 3.78 13.55
C THR A 56 11.86 2.46 14.28
N SER A 57 10.76 1.76 14.56
CA SER A 57 10.86 0.44 15.18
C SER A 57 11.43 -0.60 14.21
N PRO A 58 12.05 -1.70 14.70
CA PRO A 58 12.54 -2.76 13.81
C PRO A 58 11.46 -3.34 12.90
N GLN A 59 10.22 -3.45 13.39
CA GLN A 59 9.09 -3.97 12.61
C GLN A 59 8.68 -3.02 11.48
N LEU A 60 8.62 -1.71 11.75
CA LEU A 60 8.35 -0.71 10.72
C LEU A 60 9.51 -0.65 9.71
N GLN A 61 10.76 -0.71 10.19
CA GLN A 61 11.93 -0.75 9.32
C GLN A 61 11.90 -1.95 8.37
N GLN A 62 11.54 -3.14 8.86
CA GLN A 62 11.35 -4.33 8.02
C GLN A 62 10.28 -4.13 6.95
N ALA A 63 9.16 -3.49 7.28
CA ALA A 63 8.12 -3.18 6.30
C ALA A 63 8.60 -2.20 5.23
N ILE A 64 9.35 -1.16 5.64
CA ILE A 64 9.97 -0.20 4.72
C ILE A 64 10.99 -0.90 3.81
N ASP A 65 11.87 -1.71 4.37
CA ASP A 65 12.90 -2.42 3.61
C ASP A 65 12.28 -3.44 2.63
N CYS A 66 11.19 -4.11 3.03
CA CYS A 66 10.42 -4.98 2.16
C CYS A 66 9.83 -4.23 0.94
N VAL A 67 9.31 -3.01 1.15
CA VAL A 67 8.83 -2.16 0.05
C VAL A 67 9.99 -1.68 -0.82
N ARG A 68 11.13 -1.32 -0.23
CA ARG A 68 12.31 -0.84 -0.98
C ARG A 68 12.96 -1.92 -1.83
N SER A 69 12.84 -3.19 -1.45
CA SER A 69 13.48 -4.30 -2.14
C SER A 69 12.56 -5.07 -3.10
N THR A 70 11.33 -4.60 -3.33
CA THR A 70 10.38 -5.31 -4.19
C THR A 70 10.42 -4.78 -5.62
N ASP A 71 10.12 -5.64 -6.59
CA ASP A 71 10.06 -5.26 -8.00
C ASP A 71 8.78 -4.51 -8.37
N ALA A 72 7.71 -4.65 -7.57
CA ALA A 72 6.43 -3.99 -7.80
C ALA A 72 5.58 -3.94 -6.52
N LEU A 73 4.71 -2.94 -6.41
CA LEU A 73 3.84 -2.75 -5.24
C LEU A 73 2.35 -2.81 -5.63
N ILE A 74 1.58 -3.57 -4.87
CA ILE A 74 0.11 -3.45 -4.84
C ILE A 74 -0.26 -2.64 -3.59
N ALA A 75 -0.80 -1.45 -3.77
CA ALA A 75 -1.16 -0.52 -2.69
C ALA A 75 -2.68 -0.38 -2.59
N VAL A 76 -3.28 -0.94 -1.52
CA VAL A 76 -4.73 -0.96 -1.34
C VAL A 76 -5.16 -0.18 -0.09
N THR A 77 -6.11 0.73 -0.26
CA THR A 77 -6.67 1.55 0.83
C THR A 77 -8.19 1.53 0.86
N PRO A 78 -8.83 1.46 2.05
CA PRO A 78 -10.24 1.79 2.15
C PRO A 78 -10.44 3.30 1.90
N VAL A 79 -11.62 3.66 1.38
CA VAL A 79 -12.02 5.06 1.24
C VAL A 79 -12.61 5.57 2.55
N PHE A 80 -11.87 6.43 3.24
CA PHE A 80 -12.34 7.14 4.44
C PHE A 80 -12.42 8.63 4.15
N LYS A 81 -13.59 9.22 4.46
CA LYS A 81 -13.86 10.66 4.24
C LYS A 81 -13.48 11.13 2.82
N ALA A 82 -13.89 10.34 1.83
CA ALA A 82 -13.68 10.56 0.39
C ALA A 82 -12.20 10.56 -0.08
N SER A 83 -11.28 10.03 0.72
CA SER A 83 -9.87 9.87 0.35
C SER A 83 -9.33 8.50 0.80
N TYR A 84 -8.04 8.25 0.56
CA TYR A 84 -7.31 7.15 1.20
C TYR A 84 -7.35 7.27 2.73
N SER A 85 -7.10 6.17 3.44
CA SER A 85 -7.11 6.17 4.90
C SER A 85 -5.92 6.96 5.46
N GLY A 86 -6.09 7.54 6.65
CA GLY A 86 -4.99 8.22 7.33
C GLY A 86 -3.81 7.29 7.58
N LEU A 87 -4.08 6.02 7.92
CA LEU A 87 -3.03 5.02 8.13
C LEU A 87 -2.25 4.68 6.84
N PHE A 88 -2.94 4.64 5.70
CA PHE A 88 -2.28 4.52 4.39
C PHE A 88 -1.32 5.70 4.18
N LYS A 89 -1.81 6.92 4.39
CA LYS A 89 -1.00 8.13 4.23
C LYS A 89 0.20 8.18 5.18
N MET A 90 0.00 7.80 6.45
CA MET A 90 1.07 7.73 7.44
C MET A 90 2.22 6.82 6.99
N PHE A 91 1.92 5.68 6.38
CA PHE A 91 2.97 4.80 5.86
C PHE A 91 3.77 5.46 4.74
N PHE A 92 3.11 6.15 3.80
CA PHE A 92 3.84 6.86 2.74
C PHE A 92 4.54 8.13 3.23
N ASP A 93 4.13 8.71 4.35
CA ASP A 93 4.81 9.85 4.97
C ASP A 93 6.15 9.49 5.63
N VAL A 94 6.32 8.25 6.06
CA VAL A 94 7.61 7.78 6.59
C VAL A 94 8.57 7.30 5.51
N LEU A 95 8.09 7.13 4.27
CA LEU A 95 8.94 6.81 3.12
C LEU A 95 9.56 8.08 2.54
N ARG A 96 10.79 7.94 2.04
CA ARG A 96 11.44 8.99 1.25
C ARG A 96 11.14 8.73 -0.23
N PRO A 97 11.07 9.75 -1.11
CA PRO A 97 10.76 9.56 -2.53
C PRO A 97 11.66 8.52 -3.23
N GLN A 98 12.94 8.47 -2.89
CA GLN A 98 13.89 7.49 -3.43
C GLN A 98 13.60 6.04 -3.03
N ASP A 99 12.80 5.80 -1.98
CA ASP A 99 12.50 4.46 -1.50
C ASP A 99 11.57 3.70 -2.46
N ILE A 100 10.87 4.41 -3.36
CA ILE A 100 9.96 3.82 -4.35
C ILE A 100 10.07 4.44 -5.76
N HIS A 101 11.19 5.11 -6.06
CA HIS A 101 11.41 5.75 -7.35
C HIS A 101 11.36 4.73 -8.50
N GLU A 102 10.59 5.02 -9.54
CA GLU A 102 10.34 4.18 -10.71
C GLU A 102 9.77 2.79 -10.40
N MET A 103 9.31 2.55 -9.16
CA MET A 103 8.72 1.26 -8.79
C MET A 103 7.31 1.13 -9.37
N PRO A 104 7.02 0.13 -10.22
CA PRO A 104 5.68 -0.11 -10.72
C PRO A 104 4.66 -0.30 -9.58
N VAL A 105 3.60 0.50 -9.56
CA VAL A 105 2.55 0.41 -8.53
C VAL A 105 1.17 0.17 -9.12
N ILE A 106 0.49 -0.88 -8.65
CA ILE A 106 -0.96 -1.04 -8.79
C ILE A 106 -1.64 -0.34 -7.61
N ILE A 107 -2.39 0.72 -7.91
CA ILE A 107 -3.21 1.43 -6.93
C ILE A 107 -4.63 0.88 -6.92
N ALA A 108 -5.18 0.64 -5.73
CA ALA A 108 -6.56 0.16 -5.59
C ALA A 108 -7.23 0.70 -4.33
N ALA A 109 -8.57 0.80 -4.38
CA ALA A 109 -9.36 1.24 -3.26
C ALA A 109 -10.71 0.52 -3.19
N ASN A 110 -11.19 0.30 -1.97
CA ASN A 110 -12.53 -0.22 -1.69
C ASN A 110 -13.38 0.82 -0.96
N ALA A 111 -14.65 0.93 -1.35
CA ALA A 111 -15.59 1.90 -0.80
C ALA A 111 -16.99 1.28 -0.67
N GLY A 112 -17.85 1.88 0.15
CA GLY A 112 -19.26 1.45 0.28
C GLY A 112 -20.14 1.80 -0.93
N SER A 113 -19.67 2.66 -1.85
CA SER A 113 -20.37 2.98 -3.09
C SER A 113 -19.42 3.48 -4.18
N GLN A 114 -19.85 3.43 -5.44
CA GLN A 114 -19.11 3.92 -6.59
C GLN A 114 -18.95 5.45 -6.64
N ARG A 115 -19.65 6.21 -5.78
CA ARG A 115 -19.56 7.69 -5.74
C ARG A 115 -18.14 8.19 -5.46
N HIS A 116 -17.26 7.32 -4.94
CA HIS A 116 -15.86 7.63 -4.68
C HIS A 116 -14.89 7.04 -5.71
N ALA A 117 -15.36 6.57 -6.87
CA ALA A 117 -14.50 5.91 -7.87
C ALA A 117 -13.28 6.76 -8.27
N LEU A 118 -13.44 8.08 -8.32
CA LEU A 118 -12.36 9.01 -8.68
C LEU A 118 -11.32 9.24 -7.57
N VAL A 119 -11.44 8.58 -6.41
CA VAL A 119 -10.42 8.64 -5.33
C VAL A 119 -9.05 8.19 -5.83
N LEU A 120 -9.02 7.22 -6.76
CA LEU A 120 -7.77 6.76 -7.35
C LEU A 120 -7.11 7.88 -8.14
N GLU A 121 -7.87 8.65 -8.91
CA GLU A 121 -7.35 9.71 -9.78
C GLU A 121 -7.00 11.01 -9.02
N TYR A 122 -7.79 11.38 -8.00
CA TYR A 122 -7.61 12.66 -7.31
C TYR A 122 -6.85 12.57 -5.98
N ALA A 123 -6.71 11.39 -5.39
CA ALA A 123 -5.99 11.22 -4.12
C ALA A 123 -4.81 10.26 -4.26
N VAL A 124 -5.06 9.03 -4.73
CA VAL A 124 -4.03 7.97 -4.70
C VAL A 124 -2.96 8.17 -5.77
N ARG A 125 -3.34 8.36 -7.04
CA ARG A 125 -2.40 8.57 -8.15
C ARG A 125 -1.50 9.78 -7.93
N PRO A 126 -1.99 10.97 -7.52
CA PRO A 126 -1.14 12.13 -7.27
C PRO A 126 -0.08 11.88 -6.19
N LEU A 127 -0.39 11.09 -5.15
CA LEU A 127 0.59 10.70 -4.13
C LEU A 127 1.74 9.89 -4.73
N PHE A 128 1.44 8.86 -5.53
CA PHE A 128 2.49 8.04 -6.16
C PHE A 128 3.24 8.80 -7.25
N THR A 129 2.57 9.66 -8.01
CA THR A 129 3.23 10.56 -8.98
C THR A 129 4.21 11.51 -8.28
N TYR A 130 3.85 12.06 -7.11
CA TYR A 130 4.79 12.88 -6.32
C TYR A 130 6.00 12.07 -5.85
N LEU A 131 5.80 10.83 -5.44
CA LEU A 131 6.86 9.90 -5.03
C LEU A 131 7.65 9.34 -6.22
N LYS A 132 7.29 9.70 -7.47
CA LYS A 132 7.91 9.24 -8.71
C LYS A 132 7.88 7.72 -8.88
N ALA A 133 6.82 7.09 -8.37
CA ALA A 133 6.55 5.68 -8.57
C ALA A 133 5.70 5.48 -9.85
#